data_AF-A0A512MG45-F1
#
_entry.id   AF-A0A512MG45-F1
#
_cell.length_a   1.000
_cell.length_b   1.000
_cell.length_c   1.000
_cell.angle_alpha   90.00
_cell.angle_beta   90.00
_cell.angle_gamma   90.00
#
_symmetry.space_group_name_H-M   'P 1'
#
loop_
_entity.id
_entity.type
_entity.pdbx_description
1 polymer ?
#
loop_
_entity_poly.entity_id
_entity_poly.type
_entity_poly.pdbx_seq_one_letter_code
_entity_poly.pdbx_strand_id
1 'polypeptide(L)'
;MAFSNNREASTIEGTLTQKQNGTGTILTVSTFTASRAKYSAKIKVPATLMTGTSQRFNVILPSVPQDGLPASKYPPGTGIGSMILGSDGTAKFAGILADNTPFTASAALSPANQAPLFVSLYTNKGHLAGTVNVLPSNNPGYDTYGVNYLWNRPAQPPPAKVQWYPEGWPNGIILDMVGAQYKVPAATLNQSVIPGLGPVHSTNGNATLTFMDGLLSSTRNYAVNITTKDAVTPLPLKTKDFTLTLTKTTGEISGTFTHTDTKKPAFKATTIQKPGDYQGTYGFFMSVPPDKTSTNGEGGSVMLLPGALAAP
;
A
#
# COMPACT_ATOMS: atom_id res chain seq x y z
N MET A 1 -17.60 29.45 -1.32
CA MET A 1 -16.17 29.24 -1.10
C MET A 1 -15.47 30.47 -1.64
N ALA A 2 -14.67 31.15 -0.82
CA ALA A 2 -13.92 32.34 -1.23
C ALA A 2 -12.44 31.99 -1.28
N PHE A 3 -11.76 32.37 -2.37
CA PHE A 3 -10.34 32.12 -2.59
C PHE A 3 -9.63 33.47 -2.77
N SER A 4 -8.57 33.71 -2.02
CA SER A 4 -7.67 34.83 -2.28
C SER A 4 -6.42 34.30 -2.97
N ASN A 5 -6.23 34.72 -4.23
CA ASN A 5 -5.12 34.27 -5.06
C ASN A 5 -3.97 35.29 -4.96
N ASN A 6 -3.02 35.08 -4.04
CA ASN A 6 -1.76 35.80 -4.10
C ASN A 6 -0.85 35.08 -5.10
N ARG A 7 -0.54 35.72 -6.25
CA ARG A 7 0.27 35.13 -7.32
C ARG A 7 1.75 35.00 -6.98
N GLU A 8 2.21 35.67 -5.91
CA GLU A 8 3.61 35.59 -5.44
C GLU A 8 3.80 34.60 -4.29
N ALA A 9 2.72 34.11 -3.67
CA ALA A 9 2.78 33.15 -2.58
C ALA A 9 2.79 31.70 -3.10
N SER A 10 3.67 30.87 -2.52
CA SER A 10 3.73 29.42 -2.72
C SER A 10 2.52 28.66 -2.15
N THR A 11 1.60 29.39 -1.51
CA THR A 11 0.40 28.90 -0.86
C THR A 11 -0.88 29.49 -1.47
N ILE A 12 -1.97 28.76 -1.32
CA ILE A 12 -3.34 29.15 -1.61
C ILE A 12 -4.07 29.07 -0.28
N GLU A 13 -4.64 30.18 0.15
CA GLU A 13 -5.46 30.24 1.36
C GLU A 13 -6.92 30.44 0.97
N GLY A 14 -7.82 29.84 1.74
CA GLY A 14 -9.23 30.01 1.52
C GLY A 14 -10.09 29.67 2.72
N THR A 15 -11.37 29.97 2.59
CA THR A 15 -12.37 29.64 3.59
C THR A 15 -13.49 28.80 2.98
N LEU A 16 -13.80 27.71 3.67
CA LEU A 16 -15.01 26.94 3.49
C LEU A 16 -16.03 27.43 4.52
N THR A 17 -17.23 27.77 4.06
CA THR A 17 -18.30 28.25 4.93
C THR A 17 -19.46 27.28 4.82
N GLN A 18 -19.85 26.67 5.93
CA GLN A 18 -21.11 25.95 6.02
C GLN A 18 -22.22 26.96 6.31
N LYS A 19 -23.27 26.94 5.48
CA LYS A 19 -24.46 27.77 5.70
C LYS A 19 -25.66 26.88 6.00
N GLN A 20 -26.55 27.36 6.87
CA GLN A 20 -27.85 26.72 7.08
C GLN A 20 -28.72 26.93 5.83
N ASN A 21 -29.31 25.85 5.32
CA ASN A 21 -30.25 25.93 4.20
C ASN A 21 -31.47 26.80 4.58
N GLY A 22 -31.84 27.72 3.69
CA GLY A 22 -33.03 28.58 3.83
C GLY A 22 -32.79 29.94 4.49
N THR A 23 -31.85 30.06 5.43
CA THR A 23 -31.56 31.33 6.12
C THR A 23 -30.26 32.00 5.68
N GLY A 24 -29.33 31.24 5.08
CA GLY A 24 -28.02 31.78 4.68
C GLY A 24 -27.07 32.08 5.85
N THR A 25 -27.51 31.82 7.09
CA THR A 25 -26.72 31.94 8.32
C THR A 25 -25.48 31.07 8.21
N ILE A 26 -24.32 31.64 8.53
CA ILE A 26 -23.05 30.90 8.60
C ILE A 26 -23.06 30.07 9.88
N LEU A 27 -23.02 28.75 9.74
CA LEU A 27 -22.94 27.81 10.85
C LEU A 27 -21.50 27.59 11.29
N THR A 28 -20.59 27.47 10.32
CA THR A 28 -19.16 27.27 10.59
C THR A 28 -18.32 27.84 9.47
N VAL A 29 -17.10 28.26 9.83
CA VAL A 29 -16.06 28.68 8.89
C VAL A 29 -14.82 27.83 9.16
N SER A 30 -14.32 27.16 8.13
CA SER A 30 -13.04 26.47 8.14
C SER A 30 -12.08 27.20 7.23
N THR A 31 -10.90 27.54 7.73
CA THR A 31 -9.80 28.03 6.89
C THR A 31 -9.01 26.84 6.37
N PHE A 32 -8.41 27.00 5.19
CA PHE A 32 -7.47 26.03 4.65
C PHE A 32 -6.30 26.72 3.98
N THR A 33 -5.16 26.05 4.00
CA THR A 33 -3.95 26.42 3.28
C THR A 33 -3.54 25.23 2.42
N ALA A 34 -3.32 25.47 1.13
CA ALA A 34 -2.85 24.48 0.18
C ALA A 34 -1.56 24.99 -0.49
N SER A 35 -0.58 24.12 -0.66
CA SER A 35 0.63 24.47 -1.39
C SER A 35 0.41 24.37 -2.90
N ARG A 36 1.01 25.28 -3.66
CA ARG A 36 1.03 25.20 -5.12
C ARG A 36 1.96 24.08 -5.60
N ALA A 37 1.74 23.59 -6.81
CA ALA A 37 2.72 22.74 -7.49
C ALA A 37 4.04 23.52 -7.68
N LYS A 38 5.18 22.92 -7.27
CA LYS A 38 6.51 23.51 -7.50
C LYS A 38 7.06 23.19 -8.88
N TYR A 39 6.84 21.95 -9.30
CA TYR A 39 7.49 21.39 -10.49
C TYR A 39 6.59 21.49 -11.72
N SER A 40 7.21 21.44 -12.89
CA SER A 40 6.54 21.52 -14.18
C SER A 40 7.45 21.01 -15.30
N ALA A 41 7.01 21.09 -16.55
CA ALA A 41 7.87 20.84 -17.70
C ALA A 41 9.13 21.75 -17.73
N LYS A 42 9.09 22.94 -17.13
CA LYS A 42 10.20 23.91 -17.09
C LYS A 42 11.04 23.79 -15.82
N ILE A 43 10.42 23.47 -14.69
CA ILE A 43 11.08 23.29 -13.39
C ILE A 43 11.01 21.81 -13.03
N LYS A 44 12.06 21.07 -13.35
CA LYS A 44 12.07 19.60 -13.17
C LYS A 44 12.28 19.20 -11.71
N VAL A 45 11.74 18.04 -11.35
CA VAL A 45 12.03 17.38 -10.08
C VAL A 45 13.54 17.06 -10.00
N PRO A 46 14.22 17.34 -8.88
CA PRO A 46 15.64 17.06 -8.72
C PRO A 46 15.98 15.57 -8.82
N ALA A 47 17.17 15.26 -9.32
CA ALA A 47 17.69 13.90 -9.43
C ALA A 47 17.80 13.16 -8.08
N THR A 48 17.84 13.91 -6.97
CA THR A 48 17.84 13.35 -5.61
C THR A 48 16.52 12.69 -5.24
N LEU A 49 15.39 13.06 -5.87
CA LEU A 49 14.08 12.47 -5.60
C LEU A 49 13.70 11.40 -6.63
N MET A 50 14.18 11.52 -7.87
CA MET A 50 13.85 10.59 -8.94
C MET A 50 14.93 10.54 -10.02
N THR A 51 14.97 9.46 -10.80
CA THR A 51 15.87 9.32 -11.94
C THR A 51 15.09 9.23 -13.25
N GLY A 52 15.65 9.77 -14.34
CA GLY A 52 15.05 9.73 -15.67
C GLY A 52 13.80 10.61 -15.82
N THR A 53 12.85 10.17 -16.66
CA THR A 53 11.60 10.89 -16.96
C THR A 53 10.46 10.55 -15.99
N SER A 54 10.53 9.37 -15.36
CA SER A 54 9.62 8.92 -14.33
C SER A 54 10.30 7.91 -13.40
N GLN A 55 9.97 7.95 -12.11
CA GLN A 55 10.44 6.97 -11.12
C GLN A 55 9.26 6.26 -10.48
N ARG A 56 9.29 4.93 -10.49
CA ARG A 56 8.36 4.10 -9.72
C ARG A 56 8.85 3.98 -8.29
N PHE A 57 7.91 4.08 -7.35
CA PHE A 57 8.06 3.72 -5.96
C PHE A 57 7.06 2.61 -5.69
N ASN A 58 7.50 1.52 -5.08
CA ASN A 58 6.58 0.56 -4.48
C ASN A 58 6.18 1.11 -3.12
N VAL A 59 4.88 1.08 -2.83
CA VAL A 59 4.33 1.60 -1.57
C VAL A 59 3.53 0.52 -0.87
N ILE A 60 3.64 0.52 0.44
CA ILE A 60 2.84 -0.27 1.37
C ILE A 60 2.02 0.68 2.25
N LEU A 61 0.84 0.22 2.64
CA LEU A 61 -0.12 0.90 3.50
C LEU A 61 -0.42 0.01 4.71
N PRO A 62 0.54 -0.14 5.64
CA PRO A 62 0.34 -0.97 6.83
C PRO A 62 -0.78 -0.40 7.70
N SER A 63 -1.55 -1.30 8.32
CA SER A 63 -2.44 -0.93 9.40
C SER A 63 -1.62 -0.57 10.64
N VAL A 64 -2.11 0.38 11.42
CA VAL A 64 -1.58 0.69 12.75
C VAL A 64 -2.60 0.28 13.83
N PRO A 65 -2.21 0.17 15.11
CA PRO A 65 -3.18 -0.01 16.19
C PRO A 65 -4.24 1.11 16.17
N GLN A 66 -5.52 0.73 16.24
CA GLN A 66 -6.63 1.66 16.20
C GLN A 66 -7.14 1.96 17.61
N ASP A 67 -7.36 3.23 17.92
CA ASP A 67 -7.96 3.61 19.20
C ASP A 67 -9.45 3.21 19.21
N GLY A 68 -9.87 2.49 20.25
CA GLY A 68 -11.26 2.05 20.43
C GLY A 68 -11.80 1.02 19.43
N LEU A 69 -10.98 0.49 18.50
CA LEU A 69 -11.39 -0.53 17.53
C LEU A 69 -10.47 -1.77 17.65
N PRO A 70 -11.00 -2.97 17.97
CA PRO A 70 -10.16 -4.17 18.11
C PRO A 70 -9.65 -4.67 16.75
N ALA A 71 -8.52 -5.37 16.76
CA ALA A 71 -7.83 -5.85 15.56
C ALA A 71 -8.68 -6.75 14.63
N SER A 72 -9.70 -7.44 15.14
CA SER A 72 -10.63 -8.23 14.32
C SER A 72 -11.63 -7.40 13.51
N LYS A 73 -11.72 -6.08 13.76
CA LYS A 73 -12.70 -5.19 13.13
C LYS A 73 -12.12 -4.37 11.97
N TYR A 74 -10.82 -4.51 11.70
CA TYR A 74 -10.17 -3.92 10.55
C TYR A 74 -9.13 -4.87 9.96
N PRO A 75 -8.74 -4.72 8.68
CA PRO A 75 -7.75 -5.60 8.07
C PRO A 75 -6.36 -5.47 8.76
N PRO A 76 -5.80 -6.57 9.29
CA PRO A 76 -4.42 -6.57 9.80
C PRO A 76 -3.40 -6.53 8.65
N GLY A 77 -3.77 -7.02 7.46
CA GLY A 77 -2.93 -7.04 6.28
C GLY A 77 -2.53 -5.66 5.78
N THR A 78 -1.47 -5.63 4.98
CA THR A 78 -0.86 -4.40 4.46
C THR A 78 -1.43 -4.08 3.08
N GLY A 79 -2.04 -2.91 2.90
CA GLY A 79 -2.40 -2.43 1.56
C GLY A 79 -1.16 -2.25 0.70
N ILE A 80 -1.28 -2.38 -0.62
CA ILE A 80 -0.13 -2.32 -1.53
C ILE A 80 -0.39 -1.40 -2.71
N GLY A 81 0.66 -0.88 -3.32
CA GLY A 81 0.54 -0.16 -4.56
C GLY A 81 1.85 0.37 -5.09
N SER A 82 1.72 1.38 -5.93
CA SER A 82 2.83 2.16 -6.44
C SER A 82 2.50 3.64 -6.51
N MET A 83 3.55 4.44 -6.39
CA MET A 83 3.56 5.84 -6.78
C MET A 83 4.50 6.00 -7.98
N ILE A 84 4.02 6.59 -9.07
CA ILE A 84 4.86 7.00 -10.19
C ILE A 84 5.06 8.50 -10.11
N LEU A 85 6.30 8.94 -9.90
CA LEU A 85 6.67 10.35 -9.91
C LEU A 85 7.22 10.74 -11.28
N GLY A 86 6.56 11.68 -11.96
CA GLY A 86 7.02 12.27 -13.21
C GLY A 86 8.03 13.39 -12.99
N SER A 87 8.86 13.65 -14.01
CA SER A 87 9.85 14.75 -13.99
C SER A 87 9.24 16.15 -13.83
N ASP A 88 7.94 16.28 -14.07
CA ASP A 88 7.13 17.49 -13.86
C ASP A 88 6.55 17.61 -12.44
N GLY A 89 6.83 16.64 -11.56
CA GLY A 89 6.32 16.56 -10.19
C GLY A 89 4.91 16.03 -10.06
N THR A 90 4.33 15.48 -11.14
CA THR A 90 3.07 14.75 -11.03
C THR A 90 3.32 13.40 -10.35
N ALA A 91 2.73 13.19 -9.18
CA ALA A 91 2.66 11.91 -8.50
C ALA A 91 1.35 11.20 -8.89
N LYS A 92 1.46 9.97 -9.40
CA LYS A 92 0.32 9.10 -9.73
C LYS A 92 0.33 7.90 -8.81
N PHE A 93 -0.76 7.68 -8.10
CA PHE A 93 -0.93 6.57 -7.17
C PHE A 93 -1.85 5.53 -7.79
N ALA A 94 -1.48 4.27 -7.66
CA ALA A 94 -2.32 3.14 -7.99
C ALA A 94 -2.07 2.05 -6.97
N GLY A 95 -3.13 1.55 -6.34
CA GLY A 95 -3.00 0.55 -5.28
C GLY A 95 -4.29 -0.16 -4.97
N ILE A 96 -4.21 -1.00 -3.96
CA ILE A 96 -5.32 -1.78 -3.43
C ILE A 96 -5.19 -1.85 -1.91
N LEU A 97 -6.27 -1.51 -1.22
CA LEU A 97 -6.35 -1.55 0.24
C LEU A 97 -6.53 -2.98 0.72
N ALA A 98 -6.24 -3.21 2.00
CA ALA A 98 -6.25 -4.55 2.60
C ALA A 98 -7.65 -5.17 2.72
N ASP A 99 -8.71 -4.47 2.31
CA ASP A 99 -10.05 -5.01 2.11
C ASP A 99 -10.37 -5.36 0.64
N ASN A 100 -9.34 -5.38 -0.20
CA ASN A 100 -9.40 -5.61 -1.64
C ASN A 100 -10.03 -4.45 -2.45
N THR A 101 -10.14 -3.24 -1.90
CA THR A 101 -10.64 -2.05 -2.62
C THR A 101 -9.53 -1.41 -3.45
N PRO A 102 -9.63 -1.39 -4.79
CA PRO A 102 -8.65 -0.71 -5.63
C PRO A 102 -8.83 0.81 -5.54
N PHE A 103 -7.75 1.55 -5.73
CA PHE A 103 -7.78 3.00 -5.81
C PHE A 103 -6.75 3.54 -6.79
N THR A 104 -7.06 4.68 -7.39
CA THR A 104 -6.13 5.49 -8.16
C THR A 104 -6.30 6.96 -7.80
N ALA A 105 -5.21 7.72 -7.81
CA ALA A 105 -5.23 9.15 -7.55
C ALA A 105 -4.05 9.82 -8.24
N SER A 106 -4.09 11.14 -8.35
CA SER A 106 -2.93 11.91 -8.78
C SER A 106 -2.91 13.27 -8.12
N ALA A 107 -1.72 13.75 -7.81
CA ALA A 107 -1.49 15.08 -7.27
C ALA A 107 -0.12 15.60 -7.70
N ALA A 108 0.06 16.91 -7.64
CA ALA A 108 1.36 17.54 -7.90
C ALA A 108 2.16 17.70 -6.59
N LEU A 109 3.48 17.58 -6.69
CA LEU A 109 4.38 17.85 -5.57
C LEU A 109 4.43 19.35 -5.24
N SER A 110 4.29 19.63 -3.95
CA SER A 110 4.48 20.94 -3.33
C SER A 110 5.97 21.34 -3.27
N PRO A 111 6.29 22.57 -2.84
CA PRO A 111 7.67 22.97 -2.64
C PRO A 111 8.43 22.18 -1.57
N ALA A 112 7.69 21.59 -0.64
CA ALA A 112 8.18 20.70 0.42
C ALA A 112 8.25 19.23 -0.03
N ASN A 113 8.09 18.94 -1.33
CA ASN A 113 8.07 17.58 -1.89
C ASN A 113 6.94 16.71 -1.31
N GLN A 114 5.78 17.32 -1.09
CA GLN A 114 4.60 16.62 -0.57
C GLN A 114 3.52 16.52 -1.64
N ALA A 115 2.82 15.39 -1.72
CA ALA A 115 1.64 15.25 -2.54
C ALA A 115 0.45 14.82 -1.66
N PRO A 116 -0.70 15.51 -1.73
CA PRO A 116 -1.92 15.00 -1.11
C PRO A 116 -2.39 13.74 -1.84
N LEU A 117 -2.70 12.69 -1.09
CA LEU A 117 -3.46 11.54 -1.57
C LEU A 117 -4.89 11.71 -1.09
N PHE A 118 -5.82 11.93 -2.02
CA PHE A 118 -7.25 11.86 -1.75
C PHE A 118 -7.92 11.03 -2.83
N VAL A 119 -8.75 10.07 -2.42
CA VAL A 119 -9.55 9.27 -3.32
C VAL A 119 -10.89 8.95 -2.66
N SER A 120 -11.97 9.18 -3.39
CA SER A 120 -13.30 8.71 -3.01
C SER A 120 -13.42 7.22 -3.29
N LEU A 121 -13.86 6.47 -2.29
CA LEU A 121 -14.00 5.02 -2.33
C LEU A 121 -15.47 4.60 -2.20
N TYR A 122 -15.76 3.33 -2.49
CA TYR A 122 -17.08 2.72 -2.26
C TYR A 122 -18.24 3.51 -2.90
N THR A 123 -18.07 3.94 -4.15
CA THR A 123 -19.06 4.78 -4.87
C THR A 123 -19.31 6.10 -4.13
N ASN A 124 -18.24 6.80 -3.74
CA ASN A 124 -18.25 8.08 -3.03
C ASN A 124 -18.87 8.05 -1.62
N LYS A 125 -18.86 6.88 -0.97
CA LYS A 125 -19.39 6.72 0.39
C LYS A 125 -18.32 6.58 1.46
N GLY A 126 -17.07 6.37 1.06
CA GLY A 126 -15.90 6.45 1.92
C GLY A 126 -14.75 7.11 1.18
N HIS A 127 -13.58 7.15 1.79
CA HIS A 127 -12.41 7.79 1.21
C HIS A 127 -11.11 7.26 1.81
N LEU A 128 -10.01 7.49 1.10
CA LEU A 128 -8.67 7.45 1.67
C LEU A 128 -8.07 8.85 1.51
N ALA A 129 -7.56 9.41 2.60
CA ALA A 129 -6.97 10.74 2.63
C ALA A 129 -5.67 10.75 3.43
N GLY A 130 -4.65 11.44 2.92
CA GLY A 130 -3.37 11.62 3.60
C GLY A 130 -2.40 12.47 2.77
N THR A 131 -1.18 12.61 3.27
CA THR A 131 -0.11 13.34 2.57
C THR A 131 1.13 12.47 2.49
N VAL A 132 1.62 12.24 1.27
CA VAL A 132 2.91 11.59 1.07
C VAL A 132 4.01 12.65 1.05
N ASN A 133 5.11 12.36 1.73
CA ASN A 133 6.36 13.07 1.67
C ASN A 133 7.33 12.28 0.79
N VAL A 134 7.93 12.93 -0.19
CA VAL A 134 9.00 12.35 -1.03
C VAL A 134 10.34 12.83 -0.52
N LEU A 135 11.20 11.88 -0.16
CA LEU A 135 12.50 12.14 0.42
C LEU A 135 13.62 11.94 -0.60
N PRO A 136 14.77 12.60 -0.38
CA PRO A 136 16.00 12.30 -1.11
C PRO A 136 16.39 10.82 -1.02
N SER A 137 16.93 10.27 -2.10
CA SER A 137 17.24 8.85 -2.25
C SER A 137 18.27 8.31 -1.24
N ASN A 138 19.04 9.21 -0.60
CA ASN A 138 20.00 8.88 0.45
C ASN A 138 19.38 8.75 1.85
N ASN A 139 18.08 9.04 2.04
CA ASN A 139 17.39 8.78 3.29
C ASN A 139 17.50 7.28 3.65
N PRO A 140 17.77 6.86 4.90
CA PRO A 140 17.75 5.43 5.24
C PRO A 140 16.32 4.87 5.27
N GLY A 141 16.14 3.57 5.00
CA GLY A 141 14.85 2.87 5.18
C GLY A 141 13.83 3.04 4.05
N TYR A 142 13.48 4.28 3.70
CA TYR A 142 12.41 4.58 2.75
C TYR A 142 12.72 5.82 1.90
N ASP A 143 12.04 5.98 0.77
CA ASP A 143 12.11 7.16 -0.10
C ASP A 143 10.81 7.96 -0.08
N THR A 144 9.72 7.36 0.38
CA THR A 144 8.45 8.03 0.60
C THR A 144 7.83 7.57 1.90
N TYR A 145 7.16 8.49 2.58
CA TYR A 145 6.40 8.15 3.77
C TYR A 145 5.19 9.07 3.96
N GLY A 146 4.21 8.59 4.68
CA GLY A 146 3.02 9.31 5.10
C GLY A 146 2.52 8.71 6.39
N VAL A 147 2.08 9.55 7.32
CA VAL A 147 1.55 9.10 8.61
C VAL A 147 0.10 9.51 8.74
N ASN A 148 -0.66 8.76 9.51
CA ASN A 148 -2.03 9.10 9.88
C ASN A 148 -3.00 9.27 8.68
N TYR A 149 -2.89 8.38 7.69
CA TYR A 149 -3.84 8.35 6.57
C TYR A 149 -5.20 7.92 7.08
N LEU A 150 -6.22 8.73 6.83
CA LEU A 150 -7.59 8.42 7.20
C LEU A 150 -8.21 7.56 6.09
N TRP A 151 -8.48 6.30 6.41
CA TRP A 151 -9.28 5.43 5.57
C TRP A 151 -10.66 5.29 6.17
N ASN A 152 -11.66 5.83 5.49
CA ASN A 152 -13.06 5.70 5.85
C ASN A 152 -13.75 4.66 4.99
N ARG A 153 -14.44 3.73 5.64
CA ARG A 153 -15.34 2.78 4.98
C ARG A 153 -16.72 2.86 5.65
N PRO A 154 -17.79 3.17 4.90
CA PRO A 154 -19.13 3.22 5.46
C PRO A 154 -19.60 1.83 5.86
N ALA A 155 -20.54 1.77 6.80
CA ALA A 155 -21.29 0.56 7.05
C ALA A 155 -22.10 0.19 5.79
N GLN A 156 -22.07 -1.08 5.44
CA GLN A 156 -22.83 -1.67 4.34
C GLN A 156 -23.70 -2.80 4.92
N PRO A 157 -24.73 -2.46 5.73
CA PRO A 157 -25.59 -3.45 6.35
C PRO A 157 -26.43 -4.20 5.29
N PRO A 158 -27.03 -5.35 5.66
CA PRO A 158 -27.96 -6.08 4.81
C PRO A 158 -29.01 -5.14 4.16
N PRO A 159 -29.37 -5.37 2.89
CA PRO A 159 -29.11 -6.55 2.06
C PRO A 159 -27.80 -6.49 1.27
N ALA A 160 -26.84 -5.62 1.64
CA ALA A 160 -25.57 -5.54 0.92
C ALA A 160 -24.81 -6.88 0.96
N LYS A 161 -24.38 -7.38 -0.21
CA LYS A 161 -23.66 -8.66 -0.38
C LYS A 161 -22.18 -8.57 0.03
N VAL A 162 -21.88 -7.80 1.07
CA VAL A 162 -20.51 -7.52 1.51
C VAL A 162 -20.11 -8.57 2.54
N GLN A 163 -19.19 -9.44 2.15
CA GLN A 163 -18.81 -10.61 2.94
C GLN A 163 -17.67 -10.35 3.93
N TRP A 164 -16.94 -9.24 3.75
CA TRP A 164 -15.84 -8.83 4.63
C TRP A 164 -16.09 -7.44 5.16
N TYR A 165 -15.98 -7.27 6.48
CA TYR A 165 -16.16 -5.99 7.16
C TYR A 165 -17.47 -5.25 6.76
N PRO A 166 -18.66 -5.87 6.92
CA PRO A 166 -19.94 -5.22 6.59
C PRO A 166 -20.20 -3.97 7.44
N GLU A 167 -19.71 -3.94 8.68
CA GLU A 167 -19.82 -2.79 9.58
C GLU A 167 -18.93 -1.63 9.11
N GLY A 168 -17.89 -1.94 8.33
CA GLY A 168 -16.86 -0.97 7.95
C GLY A 168 -16.23 -0.30 9.15
N TRP A 169 -15.81 0.95 8.97
CA TRP A 169 -15.31 1.84 9.99
C TRP A 169 -15.74 3.26 9.63
N PRO A 170 -17.01 3.64 9.93
CA PRO A 170 -17.57 4.93 9.52
C PRO A 170 -16.89 6.14 10.15
N ASN A 171 -16.16 5.95 11.25
CA ASN A 171 -15.33 6.99 11.88
C ASN A 171 -13.91 7.05 11.30
N GLY A 172 -13.57 6.13 10.39
CA GLY A 172 -12.24 5.96 9.84
C GLY A 172 -11.35 5.06 10.68
N ILE A 173 -10.36 4.48 10.02
CA ILE A 173 -9.16 3.91 10.62
C ILE A 173 -7.94 4.63 10.09
N ILE A 174 -6.86 4.55 10.84
CA ILE A 174 -5.57 5.12 10.49
C ILE A 174 -4.70 4.08 9.79
N LEU A 175 -4.05 4.50 8.70
CA LEU A 175 -2.98 3.78 8.04
C LEU A 175 -1.73 4.65 8.03
N ASP A 176 -0.57 4.01 7.92
CA ASP A 176 0.63 4.71 7.45
C ASP A 176 0.88 4.36 5.98
N MET A 177 1.77 5.11 5.34
CA MET A 177 2.26 4.82 4.00
C MET A 177 3.78 4.83 4.04
N VAL A 178 4.40 3.79 3.52
CA VAL A 178 5.87 3.74 3.34
C VAL A 178 6.16 3.26 1.94
N GLY A 179 7.18 3.83 1.31
CA GLY A 179 7.60 3.37 0.00
C GLY A 179 9.08 3.60 -0.28
N ALA A 180 9.57 2.88 -1.26
CA ALA A 180 10.93 2.98 -1.76
C ALA A 180 10.95 3.00 -3.27
N GLN A 181 11.95 3.65 -3.85
CA GLN A 181 12.23 3.59 -5.28
C GLN A 181 12.37 2.14 -5.71
N TYR A 182 11.59 1.75 -6.71
CA TYR A 182 11.69 0.44 -7.31
C TYR A 182 12.63 0.48 -8.50
N LYS A 183 13.63 -0.40 -8.49
CA LYS A 183 14.61 -0.55 -9.56
C LYS A 183 14.74 -2.03 -9.92
N VAL A 184 14.65 -2.31 -11.22
CA VAL A 184 14.98 -3.62 -11.75
C VAL A 184 16.51 -3.69 -11.85
N PRO A 185 17.19 -4.64 -11.17
CA PRO A 185 18.63 -4.81 -11.31
C PRO A 185 19.00 -5.03 -12.77
N ALA A 186 20.12 -4.46 -13.20
CA ALA A 186 20.65 -4.72 -14.53
C ALA A 186 20.90 -6.23 -14.71
N ALA A 187 20.58 -6.77 -15.88
CA ALA A 187 20.69 -8.21 -16.14
C ALA A 187 22.12 -8.75 -15.90
N THR A 188 23.14 -7.91 -16.07
CA THR A 188 24.55 -8.23 -15.84
C THR A 188 24.91 -8.45 -14.37
N LEU A 189 24.12 -7.94 -13.43
CA LEU A 189 24.42 -8.04 -12.00
C LEU A 189 24.04 -9.40 -11.41
N ASN A 190 23.27 -10.23 -12.12
CA ASN A 190 22.74 -11.50 -11.60
C ASN A 190 22.15 -11.32 -10.18
N GLN A 191 21.27 -10.34 -10.03
CA GLN A 191 20.59 -10.04 -8.77
C GLN A 191 19.07 -10.07 -8.94
N SER A 192 18.39 -10.61 -7.93
CA SER A 192 16.92 -10.58 -7.84
C SER A 192 16.41 -9.19 -7.46
N VAL A 193 15.15 -8.90 -7.79
CA VAL A 193 14.45 -7.72 -7.30
C VAL A 193 14.10 -7.82 -5.80
N ILE A 194 14.13 -9.03 -5.22
CA ILE A 194 14.00 -9.24 -3.78
C ILE A 194 15.39 -9.11 -3.15
N PRO A 195 15.64 -8.09 -2.31
CA PRO A 195 16.95 -7.89 -1.70
C PRO A 195 17.24 -8.95 -0.64
N GLY A 196 18.52 -9.22 -0.38
CA GLY A 196 18.97 -10.03 0.76
C GLY A 196 18.81 -11.55 0.60
N LEU A 197 18.43 -12.05 -0.58
CA LEU A 197 18.36 -13.49 -0.83
C LEU A 197 19.74 -14.17 -0.74
N GLY A 198 19.81 -15.25 0.04
CA GLY A 198 20.93 -16.18 0.01
C GLY A 198 20.89 -17.14 -1.19
N PRO A 199 21.86 -18.06 -1.30
CA PRO A 199 21.83 -19.14 -2.29
C PRO A 199 20.57 -19.99 -2.16
N VAL A 200 20.06 -20.50 -3.28
CA VAL A 200 18.92 -21.43 -3.27
C VAL A 200 19.27 -22.71 -2.51
N HIS A 201 18.31 -23.24 -1.76
CA HIS A 201 18.49 -24.46 -0.96
C HIS A 201 17.36 -25.45 -1.25
N SER A 202 17.68 -26.72 -1.51
CA SER A 202 16.70 -27.74 -1.92
C SER A 202 15.64 -28.05 -0.87
N THR A 203 16.01 -28.02 0.42
CA THR A 203 15.09 -28.29 1.55
C THR A 203 14.48 -27.02 2.15
N ASN A 204 15.29 -26.02 2.48
CA ASN A 204 14.87 -24.87 3.29
C ASN A 204 14.44 -23.65 2.46
N GLY A 205 14.72 -23.64 1.16
CA GLY A 205 14.56 -22.44 0.33
C GLY A 205 15.58 -21.35 0.67
N ASN A 206 15.47 -20.21 0.00
CA ASN A 206 16.21 -18.98 0.32
C ASN A 206 15.29 -17.81 0.71
N ALA A 207 13.98 -18.07 0.79
CA ALA A 207 12.95 -17.15 1.24
C ALA A 207 11.85 -17.92 1.98
N THR A 208 11.17 -17.24 2.90
CA THR A 208 9.99 -17.77 3.60
C THR A 208 8.78 -16.92 3.24
N LEU A 209 7.74 -17.56 2.71
CA LEU A 209 6.41 -16.99 2.50
C LEU A 209 5.54 -17.29 3.72
N THR A 210 5.10 -16.26 4.42
CA THR A 210 4.37 -16.35 5.69
C THR A 210 2.98 -15.75 5.54
N PHE A 211 1.98 -16.46 6.05
CA PHE A 211 0.59 -16.00 6.16
C PHE A 211 0.15 -15.99 7.62
N MET A 212 -0.52 -14.91 8.03
CA MET A 212 -1.01 -14.69 9.40
C MET A 212 -2.43 -14.11 9.39
N ASP A 213 -3.15 -14.27 10.50
CA ASP A 213 -4.52 -13.75 10.70
C ASP A 213 -5.52 -14.25 9.65
N GLY A 214 -6.61 -13.50 9.42
CA GLY A 214 -7.59 -13.82 8.37
C GLY A 214 -8.29 -15.16 8.57
N LEU A 215 -8.65 -15.50 9.81
CA LEU A 215 -9.23 -16.80 10.23
C LEU A 215 -8.30 -18.02 10.07
N LEU A 216 -6.98 -17.82 10.04
CA LEU A 216 -6.04 -18.91 10.16
C LEU A 216 -6.02 -19.49 11.59
N SER A 217 -6.05 -20.81 11.70
CA SER A 217 -5.86 -21.54 12.97
C SER A 217 -4.45 -21.39 13.53
N SER A 218 -3.47 -21.13 12.67
CA SER A 218 -2.08 -20.86 13.00
C SER A 218 -1.38 -20.16 11.83
N THR A 219 -0.29 -19.46 12.11
CA THR A 219 0.63 -18.96 11.08
C THR A 219 1.03 -20.09 10.12
N ARG A 220 1.06 -19.79 8.82
CA ARG A 220 1.50 -20.71 7.76
C ARG A 220 2.80 -20.20 7.17
N ASN A 221 3.84 -21.04 7.14
CA ASN A 221 5.14 -20.72 6.59
C ASN A 221 5.45 -21.70 5.45
N TYR A 222 5.90 -21.18 4.32
CA TYR A 222 6.30 -21.97 3.16
C TYR A 222 7.69 -21.56 2.71
N ALA A 223 8.57 -22.55 2.56
CA ALA A 223 9.88 -22.34 1.98
C ALA A 223 9.78 -22.11 0.47
N VAL A 224 10.55 -21.15 -0.05
CA VAL A 224 10.57 -20.77 -1.46
C VAL A 224 12.01 -20.59 -1.90
N ASN A 225 12.34 -21.08 -3.11
CA ASN A 225 13.55 -20.68 -3.81
C ASN A 225 13.23 -19.57 -4.82
N ILE A 226 13.99 -18.48 -4.75
CA ILE A 226 13.93 -17.36 -5.69
C ILE A 226 15.34 -17.19 -6.26
N THR A 227 15.47 -17.41 -7.56
CA THR A 227 16.76 -17.26 -8.24
C THR A 227 17.09 -15.80 -8.49
N THR A 228 18.33 -15.52 -8.87
CA THR A 228 18.78 -14.20 -9.32
C THR A 228 18.08 -13.71 -10.60
N LYS A 229 17.37 -14.60 -11.30
CA LYS A 229 16.51 -14.28 -12.45
C LYS A 229 15.04 -14.08 -12.05
N ASP A 230 14.75 -13.99 -10.75
CA ASP A 230 13.40 -13.85 -10.20
C ASP A 230 12.48 -15.04 -10.49
N ALA A 231 13.05 -16.19 -10.87
CA ALA A 231 12.30 -17.42 -11.02
C ALA A 231 11.99 -18.02 -9.65
N VAL A 232 10.70 -18.25 -9.40
CA VAL A 232 10.17 -18.80 -8.15
C VAL A 232 10.03 -20.32 -8.28
N THR A 233 10.50 -21.05 -7.28
CA THR A 233 10.32 -22.50 -7.15
C THR A 233 9.78 -22.81 -5.75
N PRO A 234 8.54 -23.31 -5.62
CA PRO A 234 7.96 -23.63 -4.32
C PRO A 234 8.59 -24.89 -3.72
N LEU A 235 8.68 -24.94 -2.39
CA LEU A 235 9.14 -26.11 -1.65
C LEU A 235 8.06 -26.62 -0.67
N PRO A 236 7.91 -27.96 -0.53
CA PRO A 236 8.54 -29.00 -1.34
C PRO A 236 8.10 -28.90 -2.82
N LEU A 237 8.94 -29.41 -3.73
CA LEU A 237 8.65 -29.35 -5.17
C LEU A 237 7.27 -29.95 -5.47
N LYS A 238 6.52 -29.29 -6.37
CA LYS A 238 5.16 -29.69 -6.77
C LYS A 238 4.12 -29.63 -5.64
N THR A 239 4.38 -28.91 -4.55
CA THR A 239 3.33 -28.60 -3.57
C THR A 239 2.12 -27.95 -4.25
N LYS A 240 0.92 -28.29 -3.74
CA LYS A 240 -0.35 -27.66 -4.12
C LYS A 240 -0.83 -26.68 -3.06
N ASP A 241 -0.04 -26.46 -2.01
CA ASP A 241 -0.41 -25.66 -0.84
C ASP A 241 -0.31 -24.18 -1.10
N PHE A 242 0.48 -23.77 -2.09
CA PHE A 242 0.49 -22.40 -2.56
C PHE A 242 0.94 -22.29 -4.02
N THR A 243 0.56 -21.18 -4.64
CA THR A 243 1.16 -20.68 -5.87
C THR A 243 1.80 -19.32 -5.58
N LEU A 244 2.88 -18.99 -6.26
CA LEU A 244 3.56 -17.71 -6.11
C LEU A 244 4.16 -17.30 -7.45
N THR A 245 3.80 -16.10 -7.90
CA THR A 245 4.36 -15.45 -9.08
C THR A 245 5.01 -14.15 -8.64
N LEU A 246 6.24 -13.89 -9.11
CA LEU A 246 6.96 -12.63 -8.93
C LEU A 246 7.04 -11.89 -10.26
N THR A 247 6.51 -10.68 -10.31
CA THR A 247 6.60 -9.82 -11.49
C THR A 247 7.83 -8.93 -11.40
N LYS A 248 8.92 -9.31 -12.09
CA LYS A 248 10.20 -8.60 -12.07
C LYS A 248 10.10 -7.10 -12.39
N THR A 249 9.19 -6.68 -13.24
CA THR A 249 9.08 -5.26 -13.65
C THR A 249 8.42 -4.36 -12.59
N THR A 250 7.70 -4.94 -11.63
CA THR A 250 6.96 -4.19 -10.61
C THR A 250 7.34 -4.56 -9.18
N GLY A 251 7.97 -5.72 -8.96
CA GLY A 251 8.31 -6.24 -7.64
C GLY A 251 7.09 -6.74 -6.88
N GLU A 252 5.97 -6.90 -7.56
CA GLU A 252 4.74 -7.41 -7.00
C GLU A 252 4.75 -8.94 -7.02
N ILE A 253 4.23 -9.53 -5.96
CA ILE A 253 3.96 -10.96 -5.89
C ILE A 253 2.46 -11.22 -5.77
N SER A 254 2.03 -12.34 -6.32
CA SER A 254 0.65 -12.80 -6.19
C SER A 254 0.57 -14.32 -6.27
N GLY A 255 -0.55 -14.85 -5.80
CA GLY A 255 -0.81 -16.27 -5.85
C GLY A 255 -2.01 -16.66 -5.01
N THR A 256 -2.04 -17.93 -4.64
CA THR A 256 -3.06 -18.52 -3.75
C THR A 256 -2.38 -19.40 -2.72
N PHE A 257 -3.06 -19.70 -1.62
CA PHE A 257 -2.58 -20.69 -0.66
C PHE A 257 -3.73 -21.49 -0.07
N THR A 258 -3.47 -22.69 0.45
CA THR A 258 -4.47 -23.51 1.14
C THR A 258 -4.72 -22.93 2.53
N HIS A 259 -5.91 -22.37 2.72
CA HIS A 259 -6.38 -21.81 3.98
C HIS A 259 -6.84 -22.91 4.96
N THR A 260 -7.06 -22.57 6.23
CA THR A 260 -7.51 -23.52 7.28
C THR A 260 -8.82 -24.23 6.89
N ASP A 261 -9.70 -23.55 6.15
CA ASP A 261 -10.96 -24.09 5.64
C ASP A 261 -10.80 -24.86 4.32
N THR A 262 -9.56 -25.21 3.93
CA THR A 262 -9.16 -25.91 2.70
C THR A 262 -9.38 -25.15 1.39
N LYS A 263 -9.98 -23.95 1.45
CA LYS A 263 -10.16 -23.11 0.27
C LYS A 263 -8.87 -22.37 -0.06
N LYS A 264 -8.84 -21.75 -1.26
CA LYS A 264 -7.64 -21.13 -1.81
C LYS A 264 -7.81 -19.63 -2.07
N PRO A 265 -7.82 -18.79 -1.02
CA PRO A 265 -7.87 -17.35 -1.21
C PRO A 265 -6.64 -16.87 -1.98
N ALA A 266 -6.84 -15.81 -2.77
CA ALA A 266 -5.75 -15.12 -3.44
C ALA A 266 -5.05 -14.15 -2.48
N PHE A 267 -3.74 -14.00 -2.64
CA PHE A 267 -2.95 -13.00 -1.93
C PHE A 267 -2.24 -12.08 -2.92
N LYS A 268 -1.89 -10.89 -2.45
CA LYS A 268 -1.13 -9.88 -3.20
C LYS A 268 -0.15 -9.21 -2.26
N ALA A 269 1.07 -8.97 -2.72
CA ALA A 269 2.07 -8.22 -1.96
C ALA A 269 3.03 -7.45 -2.88
N THR A 270 3.74 -6.47 -2.34
CA THR A 270 4.72 -5.65 -3.08
C THR A 270 6.04 -5.56 -2.33
N THR A 271 7.14 -5.41 -3.09
CA THR A 271 8.50 -5.43 -2.56
C THR A 271 9.03 -4.03 -2.30
N ILE A 272 9.57 -3.82 -1.10
CA ILE A 272 10.37 -2.67 -0.70
C ILE A 272 11.84 -3.10 -0.72
N GLN A 273 12.60 -2.55 -1.66
CA GLN A 273 14.00 -2.95 -1.90
C GLN A 273 14.99 -2.30 -0.93
N LYS A 274 14.60 -1.18 -0.35
CA LYS A 274 15.49 -0.32 0.42
C LYS A 274 15.81 -0.94 1.78
N PRO A 275 17.08 -1.01 2.20
CA PRO A 275 17.45 -1.54 3.51
C PRO A 275 16.85 -0.72 4.65
N GLY A 276 16.34 -1.42 5.66
CA GLY A 276 15.71 -0.86 6.86
C GLY A 276 14.54 -1.74 7.32
N ASP A 277 13.76 -1.23 8.27
CA ASP A 277 12.67 -1.99 8.94
C ASP A 277 11.57 -2.48 7.99
N TYR A 278 11.44 -1.82 6.84
CA TYR A 278 10.43 -2.15 5.82
C TYR A 278 11.02 -2.95 4.64
N GLN A 279 12.28 -3.37 4.68
CA GLN A 279 12.85 -4.17 3.60
C GLN A 279 12.13 -5.53 3.51
N GLY A 280 11.76 -5.95 2.30
CA GLY A 280 11.06 -7.21 2.05
C GLY A 280 9.77 -7.03 1.26
N THR A 281 8.94 -8.06 1.25
CA THR A 281 7.69 -8.06 0.47
C THR A 281 6.50 -8.25 1.40
N TYR A 282 5.55 -7.33 1.36
CA TYR A 282 4.42 -7.27 2.31
C TYR A 282 3.10 -7.06 1.57
N GLY A 283 2.02 -7.60 2.13
CA GLY A 283 0.69 -7.42 1.58
C GLY A 283 -0.41 -8.08 2.39
N PHE A 284 -1.46 -8.51 1.71
CA PHE A 284 -2.64 -9.09 2.34
C PHE A 284 -3.28 -10.21 1.50
N PHE A 285 -4.19 -10.93 2.15
CA PHE A 285 -5.18 -11.79 1.52
C PHE A 285 -6.54 -11.58 2.19
N MET A 286 -7.60 -12.02 1.53
CA MET A 286 -8.95 -12.05 2.10
C MET A 286 -9.35 -13.50 2.33
N SER A 287 -9.76 -13.86 3.55
CA SER A 287 -10.26 -15.20 3.85
C SER A 287 -11.45 -15.51 2.93
N VAL A 288 -11.67 -16.77 2.57
CA VAL A 288 -12.77 -17.06 1.65
C VAL A 288 -14.09 -16.93 2.44
N PRO A 289 -15.10 -16.22 1.91
CA PRO A 289 -16.38 -16.09 2.58
C PRO A 289 -16.95 -17.49 2.86
N PRO A 290 -17.41 -17.77 4.09
CA PRO A 290 -18.23 -18.94 4.33
C PRO A 290 -19.57 -18.70 3.62
N ASP A 291 -19.70 -19.12 2.36
CA ASP A 291 -20.93 -18.97 1.55
C ASP A 291 -21.44 -17.51 1.32
N LYS A 292 -22.53 -17.37 0.55
CA LYS A 292 -23.12 -16.07 0.16
C LYS A 292 -23.84 -15.34 1.31
N THR A 293 -23.96 -15.97 2.48
CA THR A 293 -24.72 -15.49 3.64
C THR A 293 -23.85 -15.14 4.83
N SER A 294 -22.61 -15.63 4.92
CA SER A 294 -21.71 -15.22 6.01
C SER A 294 -21.04 -13.88 5.72
N THR A 295 -20.98 -13.07 6.77
CA THR A 295 -20.27 -11.80 6.84
C THR A 295 -19.02 -11.87 7.73
N ASN A 296 -18.57 -13.09 8.07
CA ASN A 296 -17.44 -13.31 8.98
C ASN A 296 -16.10 -13.31 8.25
N GLY A 297 -16.05 -12.88 6.98
CA GLY A 297 -14.79 -12.80 6.26
C GLY A 297 -13.85 -11.78 6.92
N GLU A 298 -12.58 -12.15 7.03
CA GLU A 298 -11.51 -11.32 7.57
C GLU A 298 -10.34 -11.23 6.59
N GLY A 299 -9.55 -10.17 6.73
CA GLY A 299 -8.30 -10.00 6.01
C GLY A 299 -7.16 -10.63 6.81
N GLY A 300 -6.15 -11.13 6.12
CA GLY A 300 -4.91 -11.61 6.73
C GLY A 300 -3.68 -10.99 6.09
N SER A 301 -2.55 -11.15 6.76
CA SER A 301 -1.26 -10.60 6.35
C SER A 301 -0.48 -11.62 5.54
N VAL A 302 0.23 -11.17 4.51
CA VAL A 302 1.25 -11.98 3.81
C VAL A 302 2.58 -11.24 3.80
N MET A 303 3.65 -11.97 4.07
CA MET A 303 5.01 -11.49 3.89
C MET A 303 5.88 -12.52 3.19
N LEU A 304 6.83 -12.05 2.40
CA LEU A 304 7.90 -12.86 1.82
C LEU A 304 9.22 -12.19 2.18
N LEU A 305 9.98 -12.86 3.04
CA LEU A 305 11.27 -12.37 3.52
C LEU A 305 12.37 -13.35 3.11
N PRO A 306 13.60 -12.87 2.85
CA PRO A 306 14.74 -13.75 2.71
C PRO A 306 14.82 -14.71 3.89
N GLY A 307 15.10 -15.98 3.61
CA GLY A 307 15.37 -16.95 4.66
C GLY A 307 16.57 -16.41 5.44
N ALA A 308 16.47 -16.40 6.78
CA ALA A 308 17.62 -16.07 7.61
C ALA A 308 18.82 -16.82 7.03
N LEU A 309 19.93 -16.10 6.79
CA LEU A 309 21.21 -16.70 6.47
C LEU A 309 21.33 -17.92 7.39
N ALA A 310 21.29 -19.13 6.82
CA ALA A 310 21.76 -20.28 7.56
C ALA A 310 23.18 -19.88 7.95
N ALA A 311 23.37 -19.57 9.23
CA ALA A 311 24.71 -19.38 9.76
C ALA A 311 25.49 -20.66 9.38
N PRO A 312 26.74 -20.54 8.93
CA PRO A 312 27.56 -21.69 8.61
C PRO A 312 27.65 -22.67 9.78
#